data_AF-A0A1E5CG98-F1
#
_entry.id   AF-A0A1E5CG98-F1
#
_cell.length_a   1.000
_cell.length_b   1.000
_cell.length_c   1.000
_cell.angle_alpha   90.00
_cell.angle_beta   90.00
_cell.angle_gamma   90.00
#
_symmetry.space_group_name_H-M   'P 1'
#
loop_
_entity.id
_entity.type
_entity.pdbx_description
1 polymer ?
#
loop_
_entity_poly.entity_id
_entity_poly.type
_entity_poly.pdbx_seq_one_letter_code
_entity_poly.pdbx_strand_id
1 'polypeptide(L)'
;MMYLGLQSSFWQLSQRAHKVFRVIFHEAQYRVIGKDEVYLSWETAQDVFESEGIKMSRATYFRGVAELVEKRIIAESVRTGIFFLNPALIFNGNRATFIQQIITDDKEVLKEAQQITAKRALEAHRELSGKKLKNIGESIKIAKRD
;
A
#
# COMPACT_ATOMS: atom_id res chain seq x y z
N MET A 1 -16.45 1.75 -2.38
CA MET A 1 -16.01 2.37 -1.12
C MET A 1 -15.04 1.42 -0.44
N MET A 2 -13.74 1.64 -0.59
CA MET A 2 -12.69 0.80 0.00
C MET A 2 -12.41 1.30 1.43
N TYR A 3 -12.40 0.39 2.40
CA TYR A 3 -12.38 0.70 3.84
C TYR A 3 -11.01 1.27 4.27
N LEU A 4 -10.89 2.60 4.35
CA LEU A 4 -9.71 3.31 4.86
C LEU A 4 -9.25 2.82 6.25
N GLY A 5 -10.18 2.32 7.07
CA GLY A 5 -9.92 1.90 8.46
C GLY A 5 -9.11 0.62 8.62
N LEU A 6 -9.05 -0.26 7.62
CA LEU A 6 -8.25 -1.49 7.68
C LEU A 6 -6.82 -1.26 7.14
N GLN A 7 -6.58 -0.23 6.34
CA GLN A 7 -5.30 -0.05 5.65
C GLN A 7 -4.17 0.49 6.55
N SER A 8 -4.50 1.31 7.55
CA SER A 8 -3.49 1.92 8.44
C SER A 8 -2.82 0.89 9.35
N SER A 9 -3.56 -0.11 9.83
CA SER A 9 -3.06 -1.15 10.74
C SER A 9 -2.23 -2.23 10.05
N PHE A 10 -2.51 -2.55 8.77
CA PHE A 10 -1.78 -3.59 8.04
C PHE A 10 -0.44 -3.11 7.44
N TRP A 11 -0.33 -1.82 7.07
CA TRP A 11 0.88 -1.29 6.42
C TRP A 11 1.73 -0.34 7.26
N GLN A 12 1.28 0.03 8.47
CA GLN A 12 2.00 0.92 9.39
C GLN A 12 2.59 2.16 8.68
N LEU A 13 1.80 2.77 7.79
CA LEU A 13 2.25 3.91 6.98
C LEU A 13 2.45 5.14 7.88
N SER A 14 3.51 5.90 7.60
CA SER A 14 3.69 7.19 8.24
C SER A 14 2.58 8.17 7.82
N GLN A 15 2.40 9.25 8.58
CA GLN A 15 1.42 10.29 8.25
C GLN A 15 1.66 10.94 6.89
N ARG A 16 2.94 11.04 6.45
CA ARG A 16 3.30 11.55 5.12
C ARG A 16 2.88 10.58 4.01
N ALA A 17 3.10 9.27 4.21
CA ALA A 17 2.72 8.26 3.23
C ALA A 17 1.20 8.16 3.10
N HIS A 18 0.45 8.27 4.20
CA HIS A 18 -1.01 8.39 4.16
C HIS A 18 -1.50 9.59 3.35
N LYS A 19 -0.82 10.76 3.44
CA LYS A 19 -1.17 11.94 2.63
C LYS A 19 -0.92 11.71 1.14
N VAL A 20 0.21 11.10 0.78
CA VAL A 20 0.49 10.74 -0.63
C VAL A 20 -0.51 9.70 -1.14
N PHE A 21 -0.89 8.75 -0.29
CA PHE A 21 -1.87 7.72 -0.64
C PHE A 21 -3.26 8.31 -0.98
N ARG A 22 -3.63 9.45 -0.38
CA ARG A 22 -4.85 10.18 -0.77
C ARG A 22 -4.78 10.73 -2.18
N VAL A 23 -3.62 11.27 -2.58
CA VAL A 23 -3.39 11.73 -3.97
C VAL A 23 -3.55 10.57 -4.94
N ILE A 24 -3.02 9.39 -4.60
CA ILE A 24 -3.20 8.18 -5.42
C ILE A 24 -4.69 7.86 -5.60
N PHE A 25 -5.50 7.94 -4.55
CA PHE A 25 -6.95 7.71 -4.66
C PHE A 25 -7.63 8.73 -5.55
N HIS A 26 -7.29 10.01 -5.39
CA HIS A 26 -7.81 11.08 -6.24
C HIS A 26 -7.50 10.77 -7.72
N GLU A 27 -6.23 10.52 -8.05
CA GLU A 27 -5.80 10.21 -9.41
C GLU A 27 -6.43 8.91 -9.96
N ALA A 28 -6.53 7.88 -9.12
CA ALA A 28 -7.16 6.61 -9.47
C ALA A 28 -8.67 6.75 -9.77
N GLN A 29 -9.39 7.61 -9.06
CA GLN A 29 -10.81 7.82 -9.27
C GLN A 29 -11.10 8.60 -10.56
N TYR A 30 -10.27 9.59 -10.89
CA TYR A 30 -10.54 10.50 -12.02
C TYR A 30 -9.87 10.07 -13.33
N ARG A 31 -8.74 9.34 -13.29
CA ARG A 31 -7.91 9.11 -14.49
C ARG A 31 -7.71 7.65 -14.88
N VAL A 32 -8.13 6.69 -14.05
CA VAL A 32 -7.87 5.26 -14.27
C VAL A 32 -9.14 4.52 -14.68
N ILE A 33 -9.41 4.45 -15.98
CA ILE A 33 -10.28 3.42 -16.57
C ILE A 33 -9.36 2.37 -17.20
N GLY A 34 -9.11 1.27 -16.49
CA GLY A 34 -8.48 0.06 -17.04
C GLY A 34 -6.95 0.04 -17.15
N LYS A 35 -6.22 1.04 -16.64
CA LYS A 35 -4.74 1.02 -16.61
C LYS A 35 -4.23 1.06 -15.17
N ASP A 36 -3.49 0.03 -14.73
CA ASP A 36 -2.91 -0.08 -13.38
C ASP A 36 -1.78 0.96 -13.09
N GLU A 37 -1.81 2.12 -13.75
CA GLU A 37 -0.82 3.19 -13.72
C GLU A 37 -1.40 4.45 -13.09
N VAL A 38 -0.59 5.17 -12.31
CA VAL A 38 -0.93 6.48 -11.76
C VAL A 38 0.22 7.45 -12.01
N TYR A 39 -0.12 8.70 -12.24
CA TYR A 39 0.86 9.77 -12.40
C TYR A 39 1.01 10.53 -11.09
N LEU A 40 2.22 10.52 -10.52
CA LEU A 40 2.57 11.17 -9.27
C LEU A 40 3.59 12.29 -9.52
N SER A 41 3.08 13.49 -9.76
CA SER A 41 3.87 14.72 -9.80
C SER A 41 3.63 15.55 -8.54
N TRP A 42 4.60 16.41 -8.18
CA TRP A 42 4.40 17.34 -7.07
C TRP A 42 3.24 18.31 -7.35
N GLU A 43 3.09 18.74 -8.60
CA GLU A 43 2.15 19.75 -9.05
C GLU A 43 0.71 19.24 -8.87
N THR A 44 0.38 18.08 -9.45
CA THR A 44 -0.89 17.39 -9.21
C THR A 44 -1.16 17.12 -7.73
N ALA A 45 -0.14 16.72 -6.96
CA ALA A 45 -0.30 16.48 -5.52
C ALA A 45 -0.61 17.77 -4.76
N GLN A 46 0.02 18.88 -5.16
CA GLN A 46 -0.20 20.20 -4.57
C GLN A 46 -1.66 20.66 -4.77
N ASP A 47 -2.22 20.50 -5.97
CA ASP A 47 -3.62 20.84 -6.25
C ASP A 47 -4.58 20.06 -5.32
N VAL A 48 -4.34 18.76 -5.15
CA VAL A 48 -5.11 17.91 -4.23
C VAL A 48 -4.96 18.39 -2.80
N PHE A 49 -3.73 18.69 -2.36
CA PHE A 49 -3.48 19.15 -1.00
C PHE A 49 -4.12 20.50 -0.71
N GLU A 50 -4.12 21.43 -1.65
CA GLU A 50 -4.77 22.72 -1.51
C GLU A 50 -6.30 22.56 -1.44
N SER A 51 -6.88 21.71 -2.29
CA SER A 51 -8.32 21.44 -2.29
C SER A 51 -8.82 20.76 -0.99
N GLU A 52 -7.99 19.93 -0.36
CA GLU A 52 -8.32 19.21 0.88
C GLU A 52 -7.78 19.91 2.15
N GLY A 53 -7.13 21.07 2.03
CA GLY A 53 -6.53 21.79 3.17
C GLY A 53 -5.36 21.04 3.85
N ILE A 54 -4.67 20.17 3.13
CA ILE A 54 -3.55 19.36 3.62
C ILE A 54 -2.25 20.15 3.54
N LYS A 55 -1.56 20.32 4.67
CA LYS A 55 -0.20 20.90 4.67
C LYS A 55 0.86 19.84 4.41
N MET A 56 1.64 19.99 3.34
CA MET A 56 2.80 19.16 3.05
C MET A 56 3.82 19.91 2.17
N SER A 57 5.12 19.72 2.41
CA SER A 57 6.18 20.26 1.56
C SER A 57 6.60 19.27 0.47
N ARG A 58 7.17 19.78 -0.63
CA ARG A 58 7.68 18.97 -1.75
C ARG A 58 8.65 17.87 -1.32
N ALA A 59 9.60 18.18 -0.45
CA ALA A 59 10.55 17.19 0.09
C ALA A 59 9.87 16.10 0.94
N THR A 60 8.80 16.45 1.66
CA THR A 60 8.03 15.48 2.46
C THR A 60 7.15 14.59 1.60
N TYR A 61 6.59 15.15 0.52
CA TYR A 61 5.86 14.41 -0.49
C TYR A 61 6.73 13.30 -1.11
N PHE A 62 7.92 13.64 -1.64
CA PHE A 62 8.80 12.63 -2.24
C PHE A 62 9.27 11.56 -1.25
N ARG A 63 9.48 11.91 0.03
CA ARG A 63 9.74 10.92 1.08
C ARG A 63 8.56 9.99 1.33
N GLY A 64 7.33 10.50 1.20
CA GLY A 64 6.12 9.69 1.26
C GLY A 64 6.00 8.75 0.06
N VAL A 65 6.28 9.23 -1.16
CA VAL A 65 6.32 8.40 -2.38
C VAL A 65 7.33 7.26 -2.24
N ALA A 66 8.56 7.57 -1.79
CA ALA A 66 9.61 6.57 -1.57
C ALA A 66 9.18 5.48 -0.56
N GLU A 67 8.48 5.86 0.51
CA GLU A 67 7.95 4.90 1.48
C GLU A 67 6.88 3.97 0.88
N LEU A 68 6.04 4.49 -0.02
CA LEU A 68 5.05 3.66 -0.73
C LEU A 68 5.72 2.68 -1.69
N VAL A 69 6.83 3.07 -2.34
CA VAL A 69 7.65 2.18 -3.17
C VAL A 69 8.32 1.09 -2.31
N GLU A 70 8.96 1.49 -1.20
CA GLU A 70 9.62 0.57 -0.27
C GLU A 70 8.66 -0.50 0.27
N LYS A 71 7.43 -0.09 0.59
CA LYS A 71 6.36 -0.98 1.06
C LYS A 71 5.64 -1.72 -0.06
N ARG A 72 6.11 -1.59 -1.31
CA ARG A 72 5.57 -2.24 -2.51
C ARG A 72 4.11 -1.95 -2.76
N ILE A 73 3.63 -0.81 -2.31
CA ILE A 73 2.27 -0.31 -2.57
C ILE A 73 2.18 0.19 -4.01
N ILE A 74 3.22 0.89 -4.45
CA ILE A 74 3.42 1.32 -5.82
C ILE A 74 4.78 0.85 -6.33
N ALA A 75 4.94 0.74 -7.64
CA ALA A 75 6.20 0.42 -8.29
C ALA A 75 6.55 1.48 -9.34
N GLU A 76 7.82 1.85 -9.46
CA GLU A 76 8.25 2.82 -10.47
C GLU A 76 8.08 2.27 -11.89
N SER A 77 7.62 3.13 -12.80
CA SER A 77 7.67 2.88 -14.24
C SER A 77 9.01 3.33 -14.83
N VAL A 78 9.28 2.88 -16.05
CA VAL A 78 10.38 3.44 -16.87
C VAL A 78 10.14 4.91 -17.24
N ARG A 79 8.89 5.38 -17.18
CA ARG A 79 8.51 6.76 -17.45
C ARG A 79 8.50 7.56 -16.16
N THR A 80 9.19 8.71 -16.17
CA THR A 80 9.30 9.60 -15.01
C THR A 80 7.93 10.02 -14.47
N GLY A 81 7.74 9.88 -13.17
CA GLY A 81 6.51 10.27 -12.48
C GLY A 81 5.35 9.30 -12.69
N ILE A 82 5.51 8.22 -13.46
CA ILE A 82 4.49 7.17 -13.59
C ILE A 82 4.84 6.03 -12.66
N PHE A 83 3.83 5.55 -11.93
CA PHE A 83 3.94 4.44 -11.02
C PHE A 83 2.83 3.43 -11.29
N PHE A 84 3.14 2.14 -11.13
CA PHE A 84 2.17 1.07 -11.16
C PHE A 84 1.60 0.84 -9.76
N LEU A 85 0.29 0.67 -9.64
CA LEU A 85 -0.31 0.21 -8.39
C LEU A 85 -0.07 -1.28 -8.24
N ASN A 86 0.35 -1.72 -7.06
CA ASN A 86 0.42 -3.14 -6.80
C ASN A 86 -1.01 -3.72 -6.72
N PRO A 87 -1.41 -4.59 -7.68
CA PRO A 87 -2.77 -5.11 -7.71
C PRO A 87 -3.10 -5.93 -6.47
N ALA A 88 -2.11 -6.51 -5.78
CA ALA A 88 -2.34 -7.27 -4.55
C ALA A 88 -2.76 -6.38 -3.36
N LEU A 89 -2.59 -5.06 -3.45
CA LEU A 89 -2.79 -4.13 -2.34
C LEU A 89 -3.88 -3.08 -2.62
N ILE A 90 -4.04 -2.65 -3.87
CA ILE A 90 -5.03 -1.65 -4.28
C ILE A 90 -5.80 -2.19 -5.48
N PHE A 91 -7.09 -2.46 -5.27
CA PHE A 91 -7.97 -2.98 -6.32
C PHE A 91 -8.96 -1.90 -6.76
N ASN A 92 -8.73 -1.30 -7.93
CA ASN A 92 -9.68 -0.39 -8.58
C ASN A 92 -10.85 -1.16 -9.23
N GLY A 93 -11.61 -1.92 -8.44
CA GLY A 93 -12.95 -2.40 -8.77
C GLY A 93 -13.12 -3.35 -9.97
N ASN A 94 -12.11 -3.57 -10.83
CA ASN A 94 -12.23 -4.46 -12.00
C ASN A 94 -11.73 -5.88 -11.68
N ARG A 95 -10.54 -6.05 -11.08
CA ARG A 95 -10.03 -7.39 -10.72
C ARG A 95 -10.70 -8.03 -9.51
N ALA A 96 -11.06 -7.28 -8.46
CA ALA A 96 -11.78 -7.85 -7.33
C ALA A 96 -13.20 -8.28 -7.72
N THR A 97 -13.87 -7.52 -8.59
CA THR A 97 -15.17 -7.91 -9.16
C THR A 97 -15.02 -9.04 -10.17
N PHE A 98 -13.96 -9.08 -10.99
CA PHE A 98 -13.67 -10.18 -11.92
C PHE A 98 -13.32 -11.48 -11.19
N ILE A 99 -12.47 -11.40 -10.17
CA ILE A 99 -12.16 -12.51 -9.27
C ILE A 99 -13.44 -12.91 -8.52
N GLN A 100 -14.22 -11.98 -7.99
CA GLN A 100 -15.51 -12.32 -7.40
C GLN A 100 -16.48 -12.93 -8.41
N GLN A 101 -16.52 -12.52 -9.68
CA GLN A 101 -17.36 -13.14 -10.71
C GLN A 101 -16.89 -14.57 -10.99
N ILE A 102 -15.59 -14.77 -11.25
CA ILE A 102 -14.99 -16.10 -11.43
C ILE A 102 -15.23 -17.00 -10.22
N ILE A 103 -15.11 -16.46 -9.00
CA ILE A 103 -15.26 -17.26 -7.79
C ILE A 103 -16.73 -17.39 -7.33
N THR A 104 -17.63 -16.48 -7.71
CA THR A 104 -19.07 -16.63 -7.44
C THR A 104 -19.63 -17.84 -8.18
N ASP A 105 -19.08 -18.13 -9.37
CA ASP A 105 -19.38 -19.33 -10.14
C ASP A 105 -18.76 -20.61 -9.51
N ASP A 106 -17.70 -20.48 -8.70
CA ASP A 106 -17.04 -21.61 -8.03
C ASP A 106 -16.68 -21.34 -6.56
N LYS A 107 -17.65 -21.64 -5.67
CA LYS A 107 -17.59 -21.33 -4.23
C LYS A 107 -16.43 -22.01 -3.48
N GLU A 108 -15.88 -23.10 -4.00
CA GLU A 108 -14.77 -23.82 -3.37
C GLU A 108 -13.44 -23.08 -3.56
N VAL A 109 -13.24 -22.45 -4.72
CA VAL A 109 -12.07 -21.59 -5.00
C VAL A 109 -12.04 -20.38 -4.06
N LEU A 110 -13.20 -19.89 -3.58
CA LEU A 110 -13.30 -18.77 -2.63
C LEU A 110 -12.73 -19.15 -1.27
N LYS A 111 -13.12 -20.33 -0.77
CA LYS A 111 -12.62 -20.84 0.50
C LYS A 111 -11.12 -21.09 0.40
N GLU A 112 -10.64 -21.66 -0.71
CA GLU A 112 -9.23 -21.94 -0.91
C GLU A 112 -8.40 -20.66 -1.01
N ALA A 113 -8.82 -19.66 -1.80
CA ALA A 113 -8.14 -18.37 -1.93
C ALA A 113 -8.10 -17.60 -0.60
N GLN A 114 -9.20 -17.62 0.17
CA GLN A 114 -9.27 -17.03 1.51
C GLN A 114 -8.32 -17.74 2.48
N GLN A 115 -8.28 -19.07 2.46
CA GLN A 115 -7.39 -19.88 3.31
C GLN A 115 -5.92 -19.65 2.95
N ILE A 116 -5.57 -19.61 1.67
CA ILE A 116 -4.20 -19.33 1.20
C ILE A 116 -3.76 -17.93 1.62
N THR A 117 -4.63 -16.93 1.44
CA THR A 117 -4.32 -15.54 1.81
C THR A 117 -4.17 -15.39 3.33
N ALA A 118 -5.08 -16.00 4.10
CA ALA A 118 -4.99 -16.02 5.56
C ALA A 118 -3.72 -16.73 6.05
N LYS A 119 -3.37 -17.88 5.46
CA LYS A 119 -2.15 -18.64 5.79
C LYS A 119 -0.89 -17.81 5.50
N ARG A 120 -0.80 -17.20 4.31
CA ARG A 120 0.32 -16.33 3.93
C ARG A 120 0.45 -15.09 4.82
N ALA A 121 -0.67 -14.47 5.17
CA ALA A 121 -0.69 -13.33 6.10
C ALA A 121 -0.20 -13.75 7.51
N LEU A 122 -0.57 -14.95 7.96
CA LEU A 122 -0.19 -15.49 9.26
C LEU A 122 1.29 -15.90 9.31
N GLU A 123 1.81 -16.47 8.22
CA GLU A 123 3.23 -16.77 8.03
C GLU A 123 4.06 -15.48 8.00
N ALA A 124 3.66 -14.48 7.21
CA ALA A 124 4.32 -13.18 7.16
C ALA A 124 4.33 -12.48 8.53
N HIS A 125 3.23 -12.55 9.29
CA HIS A 125 3.16 -12.01 10.65
C HIS A 125 4.08 -12.75 11.63
N ARG A 126 4.18 -14.08 11.53
CA ARG A 126 5.12 -14.90 12.34
C ARG A 126 6.58 -14.57 12.03
N GLU A 127 6.93 -14.38 10.76
CA GLU A 127 8.28 -13.97 10.36
C GLU A 127 8.62 -12.56 10.86
N LEU A 128 7.67 -11.62 10.78
CA LEU A 128 7.85 -10.27 11.31
C LEU A 128 8.05 -10.29 12.84
N SER A 129 7.25 -11.09 13.55
CA SER A 129 7.37 -11.31 15.00
C SER A 129 8.71 -11.93 15.36
N GLY A 130 9.15 -12.95 14.61
CA GLY A 130 10.46 -13.60 14.79
C GLY A 130 11.63 -12.66 14.56
N LYS A 131 11.58 -11.82 13.51
CA LYS A 131 12.59 -10.76 13.27
C LYS A 131 12.60 -9.73 14.40
N LYS A 132 11.42 -9.32 14.90
CA LYS A 132 11.30 -8.38 16.03
C LYS A 132 11.90 -8.97 17.32
N LEU A 133 11.67 -10.24 17.60
CA LEU A 133 12.23 -10.95 18.76
C LEU A 133 13.76 -11.09 18.68
N LYS A 134 14.30 -11.37 17.49
CA LYS A 134 15.76 -11.43 17.26
C LYS A 134 16.43 -10.08 17.53
N ASN A 135 15.86 -9.00 17.00
CA ASN A 135 16.39 -7.65 17.21
C ASN A 135 16.37 -7.23 18.70
N ILE A 136 15.35 -7.65 19.47
CA ILE A 136 15.29 -7.42 20.92
C ILE A 136 16.36 -8.24 21.65
N GLY A 137 16.57 -9.50 21.26
CA GLY A 137 17.61 -10.35 21.84
C GLY A 137 19.04 -9.84 21.58
N GLU A 138 19.29 -9.29 20.40
CA GLU A 138 20.58 -8.69 20.04
C GLU A 138 20.86 -7.40 20.81
N SER A 139 19.86 -6.52 20.94
CA SER A 139 19.99 -5.27 21.71
C SER A 139 20.20 -5.50 23.21
N ILE A 140 19.59 -6.54 23.80
CA ILE A 140 19.84 -6.93 25.20
C ILE A 140 21.26 -7.51 25.40
N LYS A 141 21.81 -8.22 24.40
CA LYS A 141 23.17 -8.77 24.48
C LYS A 141 24.25 -7.69 24.37
N ILE A 142 23.99 -6.63 23.61
CA ILE A 142 24.91 -5.48 23.48
C ILE A 142 24.94 -4.69 24.80
N ALA A 143 23.77 -4.41 25.39
CA ALA A 143 23.66 -3.67 26.65
C ALA A 143 24.22 -4.39 27.91
N LYS A 144 24.61 -5.66 27.82
CA LYS A 144 25.25 -6.43 28.90
C LYS A 144 26.77 -6.60 28.73
N ARG A 145 27.34 -6.05 27.64
CA ARG A 145 28.79 -6.11 27.34
C ARG A 145 29.53 -4.81 27.67
N ASP A 146 28.78 -3.76 28.02
CA ASP A 146 29.27 -2.50 28.62
C ASP A 146 29.03 -2.53 30.14
#